data_AF-A0A381YWR9-F1
#
_entry.id   AF-A0A381YWR9-F1
#
_cell.length_a   1.000
_cell.length_b   1.000
_cell.length_c   1.000
_cell.angle_alpha   90.00
_cell.angle_beta   90.00
_cell.angle_gamma   90.00
#
_symmetry.space_group_name_H-M   'P 1'
#
loop_
_entity.id
_entity.type
_entity.pdbx_description
1 polymer ?
#
loop_
_entity_poly.entity_id
_entity_poly.type
_entity_poly.pdbx_seq_one_letter_code
_entity_poly.pdbx_strand_id
1 'polypeptide(L)'
;MNKSLFLVLLFHLFLMGQDCPPADTVQINPPQDLWSIPYENNWNGLEVMTWNVQEFPTSSNTVNYVSEIISEILPDIIAFQEISDIPDYENFASMNPAYNFIHTNYGSEVNPDLGMAVRSDCVEIVNYTTLFSSEGWAFAYRYPLKAELQWGCGDAAITIQLINVHMKAFDEGFSQR
;
A
#
# COMPACT_ATOMS: atom_id res chain seq x y z
N MET A 1 -6.95 64.05 -14.72
CA MET A 1 -5.92 63.27 -13.99
C MET A 1 -6.61 62.14 -13.26
N ASN A 2 -6.78 60.99 -13.92
CA ASN A 2 -7.41 59.82 -13.31
C ASN A 2 -6.32 59.00 -12.62
N LYS A 3 -6.31 59.03 -11.29
CA LYS A 3 -5.48 58.14 -10.48
C LYS A 3 -6.23 56.81 -10.38
N SER A 4 -5.85 55.84 -11.20
CA SER A 4 -6.30 54.46 -11.01
C SER A 4 -5.67 53.92 -9.73
N LEU A 5 -6.51 53.58 -8.76
CA LEU A 5 -6.13 52.92 -7.52
C LEU A 5 -5.96 51.42 -7.82
N PHE A 6 -4.72 50.92 -7.83
CA PHE A 6 -4.44 49.50 -7.97
C PHE A 6 -4.68 48.82 -6.62
N LEU A 7 -5.77 48.06 -6.50
CA LEU A 7 -6.04 47.21 -5.35
C LEU A 7 -5.26 45.90 -5.55
N VAL A 8 -4.13 45.76 -4.85
CA VAL A 8 -3.36 44.50 -4.84
C VAL A 8 -4.01 43.57 -3.81
N LEU A 9 -4.81 42.60 -4.29
CA LEU A 9 -5.24 41.47 -3.46
C LEU A 9 -4.04 40.54 -3.27
N LEU A 10 -3.39 40.59 -2.11
CA LEU A 10 -2.48 39.53 -1.68
C LEU A 10 -3.32 38.33 -1.24
N PHE A 11 -3.56 37.40 -2.16
CA PHE A 11 -3.96 36.04 -1.82
C PHE A 11 -2.78 35.37 -1.13
N HIS A 12 -2.76 35.39 0.20
CA HIS A 12 -1.91 34.47 0.95
C HIS A 12 -2.51 33.08 0.75
N LEU A 13 -1.98 32.33 -0.20
CA LEU A 13 -2.06 30.87 -0.15
C LEU A 13 -1.38 30.47 1.15
N PHE A 14 -2.17 30.26 2.19
CA PHE A 14 -1.76 29.39 3.27
C PHE A 14 -1.51 28.03 2.61
N LEU A 15 -0.24 27.68 2.43
CA LEU A 15 0.17 26.29 2.33
C LEU A 15 -0.19 25.69 3.70
N MET A 16 -1.43 25.22 3.82
CA MET A 16 -1.83 24.44 4.98
C MET A 16 -1.13 23.10 4.81
N GLY A 17 0.07 22.96 5.37
CA GLY A 17 0.64 21.64 5.64
C GLY A 17 -0.36 20.88 6.49
N GLN A 18 -0.60 19.61 6.14
CA GLN A 18 -1.42 18.71 6.96
C GLN A 18 -0.73 18.52 8.31
N ASP A 19 -1.46 18.38 9.42
CA ASP A 19 -0.83 18.03 10.70
C ASP A 19 -0.07 16.69 10.59
N CYS A 20 0.92 16.48 11.45
CA CYS A 20 1.74 15.27 11.49
C CYS A 20 1.81 14.75 12.93
N PRO A 21 1.13 13.64 13.30
CA PRO A 21 0.19 12.86 12.49
C PRO A 21 -1.01 13.65 11.95
N PRO A 22 -1.62 13.21 10.84
CA PRO A 22 -2.88 13.75 10.36
C PRO A 22 -3.98 13.77 11.43
N ALA A 23 -4.69 14.89 11.57
CA ALA A 23 -5.79 15.01 12.53
C ALA A 23 -6.99 14.10 12.20
N ASP A 24 -7.10 13.67 10.95
CA ASP A 24 -8.13 12.78 10.41
C ASP A 24 -7.66 11.33 10.27
N THR A 25 -6.60 10.91 10.99
CA THR A 25 -6.19 9.50 11.09
C THR A 25 -7.41 8.64 11.41
N VAL A 26 -7.76 7.72 10.50
CA VAL A 26 -8.87 6.79 10.67
C VAL A 26 -8.55 5.89 11.86
N GLN A 27 -9.49 5.73 12.78
CA GLN A 27 -9.33 4.78 13.89
C GLN A 27 -9.24 3.35 13.35
N ILE A 28 -8.17 2.66 13.70
CA ILE A 28 -7.94 1.27 13.32
C ILE A 28 -8.28 0.40 14.52
N ASN A 29 -9.34 -0.38 14.38
CA ASN A 29 -9.77 -1.34 15.39
C ASN A 29 -9.68 -2.74 14.78
N PRO A 30 -8.76 -3.60 15.24
CA PRO A 30 -8.68 -4.93 14.70
C PRO A 30 -9.91 -5.77 15.09
N PRO A 31 -10.23 -6.81 14.29
CA PRO A 31 -11.32 -7.74 14.60
C PRO A 31 -11.05 -8.58 15.85
N GLN A 32 -9.80 -8.63 16.31
CA GLN A 32 -9.32 -9.37 17.49
C GLN A 32 -8.02 -8.75 18.01
N ASP A 33 -7.64 -9.11 19.24
CA ASP A 33 -6.41 -8.70 19.94
C ASP A 33 -5.95 -9.92 20.76
N LEU A 34 -5.15 -10.78 20.13
CA LEU A 34 -4.65 -12.05 20.68
C LEU A 34 -3.17 -12.01 21.03
N TRP A 35 -2.40 -11.13 20.38
CA TRP A 35 -0.96 -11.00 20.52
C TRP A 35 -0.59 -9.60 20.95
N SER A 36 0.51 -9.47 21.69
CA SER A 36 1.10 -8.16 21.97
C SER A 36 2.09 -7.82 20.87
N ILE A 37 1.64 -7.13 19.82
CA ILE A 37 2.49 -6.74 18.69
C ILE A 37 2.99 -5.31 18.94
N PRO A 38 4.30 -5.06 18.81
CA PRO A 38 4.82 -3.71 18.99
C PRO A 38 4.34 -2.78 17.87
N TYR A 39 4.05 -1.54 18.26
CA TYR A 39 3.86 -0.44 17.32
C TYR A 39 5.22 -0.03 16.73
N GLU A 40 5.35 -0.08 15.39
CA GLU A 40 6.61 0.15 14.68
C GLU A 40 6.62 1.40 13.80
N ASN A 41 5.44 1.96 13.47
CA ASN A 41 5.32 3.15 12.63
C ASN A 41 5.83 4.43 13.32
N ASN A 42 6.30 5.39 12.52
CA ASN A 42 6.86 6.63 13.01
C ASN A 42 6.67 7.77 12.01
N TRP A 43 6.12 8.87 12.50
CA TRP A 43 5.81 10.04 11.67
C TRP A 43 7.01 10.85 11.16
N ASN A 44 8.25 10.51 11.56
CA ASN A 44 9.46 11.16 11.04
C ASN A 44 9.98 10.56 9.73
N GLY A 45 9.31 9.53 9.19
CA GLY A 45 9.74 8.85 7.98
C GLY A 45 8.61 8.07 7.32
N LEU A 46 8.96 7.42 6.21
CA LEU A 46 8.09 6.47 5.53
C LEU A 46 8.39 5.07 6.05
N GLU A 47 7.37 4.37 6.56
CA GLU A 47 7.49 2.94 6.89
C GLU A 47 6.89 2.05 5.79
N VAL A 48 7.71 1.13 5.28
CA VAL A 48 7.32 0.17 4.24
C VAL A 48 7.51 -1.25 4.74
N MET A 49 6.42 -2.03 4.69
CA MET A 49 6.42 -3.46 4.97
C MET A 49 6.32 -4.26 3.67
N THR A 50 7.01 -5.38 3.59
CA THR A 50 6.78 -6.40 2.56
C THR A 50 6.43 -7.71 3.25
N TRP A 51 5.41 -8.41 2.75
CA TRP A 51 4.92 -9.62 3.38
C TRP A 51 4.43 -10.64 2.35
N ASN A 52 5.14 -11.75 2.27
CA ASN A 52 4.60 -12.97 1.71
C ASN A 52 3.65 -13.58 2.74
N VAL A 53 2.34 -13.52 2.45
CA VAL A 53 1.28 -13.96 3.36
C VAL A 53 0.93 -15.44 3.21
N GLN A 54 1.75 -16.18 2.44
CA GLN A 54 1.70 -17.62 2.20
C GLN A 54 0.33 -18.09 1.72
N GLU A 55 0.14 -18.19 0.40
CA GLU A 55 -1.13 -18.60 -0.23
C GLU A 55 -2.38 -18.06 0.48
N PHE A 56 -2.48 -16.74 0.63
CA PHE A 56 -3.50 -16.12 1.46
C PHE A 56 -4.92 -16.39 0.93
N PRO A 57 -5.85 -16.84 1.80
CA PRO A 57 -5.65 -17.19 3.21
C PRO A 57 -5.23 -18.66 3.44
N THR A 58 -4.38 -18.92 4.44
CA THR A 58 -3.98 -20.29 4.84
C THR A 58 -5.04 -21.05 5.64
N SER A 59 -6.01 -20.33 6.20
CA SER A 59 -7.10 -20.82 7.04
C SER A 59 -8.20 -19.76 7.19
N SER A 60 -9.36 -20.15 7.73
CA SER A 60 -10.47 -19.22 8.00
C SER A 60 -10.14 -18.09 8.99
N ASN A 61 -9.08 -18.22 9.79
CA ASN A 61 -8.68 -17.19 10.75
C ASN A 61 -7.68 -16.18 10.17
N THR A 62 -7.10 -16.48 9.00
CA THR A 62 -5.98 -15.70 8.43
C THR A 62 -6.32 -14.23 8.25
N VAL A 63 -7.52 -13.93 7.77
CA VAL A 63 -7.98 -12.54 7.59
C VAL A 63 -7.94 -11.76 8.91
N ASN A 64 -8.42 -12.36 10.00
CA ASN A 64 -8.40 -11.72 11.31
C ASN A 64 -6.98 -11.55 11.85
N TYR A 65 -6.14 -12.57 11.65
CA TYR A 65 -4.75 -12.56 12.13
C TYR A 65 -3.92 -11.48 11.40
N VAL A 66 -4.06 -11.41 10.07
CA VAL A 66 -3.37 -10.39 9.28
C VAL A 66 -3.89 -8.99 9.63
N SER A 67 -5.19 -8.83 9.84
CA SER A 67 -5.79 -7.54 10.25
C SER A 67 -5.25 -7.05 11.59
N GLU A 68 -5.15 -7.93 12.60
CA GLU A 68 -4.54 -7.61 13.89
C GLU A 68 -3.09 -7.12 13.72
N ILE A 69 -2.27 -7.90 12.99
CA ILE A 69 -0.86 -7.58 12.75
C ILE A 69 -0.69 -6.21 12.10
N ILE A 70 -1.42 -5.91 11.02
CA ILE A 70 -1.23 -4.64 10.32
C ILE A 70 -1.83 -3.44 11.08
N SER A 71 -2.82 -3.69 11.94
CA SER A 71 -3.43 -2.66 12.79
C SER A 71 -2.56 -2.22 13.96
N GLU A 72 -1.60 -3.05 14.36
CA GLU A 72 -0.70 -2.77 15.49
C GLU A 72 0.66 -2.28 15.00
N ILE A 73 1.24 -2.92 13.97
CA ILE A 73 2.50 -2.47 13.36
C ILE A 73 2.33 -1.08 12.69
N LEU A 74 1.18 -0.85 12.06
CA LEU A 74 0.77 0.39 11.37
C LEU A 74 1.67 0.92 10.23
N PRO A 75 2.23 0.10 9.32
CA PRO A 75 3.08 0.59 8.22
C PRO A 75 2.36 1.58 7.31
N ASP A 76 3.06 2.55 6.71
CA ASP A 76 2.45 3.46 5.72
C ASP A 76 2.14 2.76 4.40
N ILE A 77 2.99 1.81 4.00
CA ILE A 77 2.83 1.00 2.79
C ILE A 77 3.09 -0.47 3.12
N ILE A 78 2.25 -1.36 2.62
CA ILE A 78 2.42 -2.81 2.70
C ILE A 78 2.40 -3.40 1.29
N ALA A 79 3.42 -4.17 0.93
CA ALA A 79 3.48 -4.93 -0.32
C ALA A 79 3.26 -6.42 -0.04
N PHE A 80 2.13 -6.96 -0.49
CA PHE A 80 1.72 -8.35 -0.27
C PHE A 80 2.13 -9.27 -1.44
N GLN A 81 2.65 -10.46 -1.12
CA GLN A 81 2.85 -11.54 -2.08
C GLN A 81 2.01 -12.75 -1.69
N GLU A 82 1.68 -13.57 -2.68
CA GLU A 82 0.89 -14.80 -2.52
C GLU A 82 -0.57 -14.58 -2.09
N ILE A 83 -1.28 -13.69 -2.77
CA ILE A 83 -2.74 -13.57 -2.61
C ILE A 83 -3.42 -14.62 -3.49
N SER A 84 -3.85 -15.73 -2.90
CA SER A 84 -4.45 -16.84 -3.64
C SER A 84 -5.97 -16.73 -3.81
N ASP A 85 -6.65 -16.04 -2.90
CA ASP A 85 -8.11 -15.84 -2.96
C ASP A 85 -8.45 -14.33 -2.93
N ILE A 86 -9.01 -13.84 -4.04
CA ILE A 86 -9.38 -12.42 -4.21
C ILE A 86 -10.61 -12.04 -3.39
N PRO A 87 -11.71 -12.82 -3.34
CA PRO A 87 -12.82 -12.54 -2.44
C PRO A 87 -12.40 -12.36 -0.97
N ASP A 88 -11.51 -13.21 -0.44
CA ASP A 88 -11.00 -13.08 0.92
C ASP A 88 -10.07 -11.86 1.09
N TYR A 89 -9.29 -11.50 0.06
CA TYR A 89 -8.49 -10.27 0.05
C TYR A 89 -9.36 -9.01 0.01
N GLU A 90 -10.45 -9.00 -0.75
CA GLU A 90 -11.44 -7.91 -0.77
C GLU A 90 -12.17 -7.80 0.57
N ASN A 91 -12.51 -8.93 1.21
CA ASN A 91 -13.05 -8.95 2.56
C ASN A 91 -12.05 -8.36 3.57
N PHE A 92 -10.79 -8.78 3.51
CA PHE A 92 -9.70 -8.21 4.31
C PHE A 92 -9.56 -6.70 4.10
N ALA A 93 -9.60 -6.21 2.85
CA ALA A 93 -9.56 -4.79 2.55
C ALA A 93 -10.75 -4.03 3.18
N SER A 94 -11.95 -4.60 3.11
CA SER A 94 -13.16 -3.99 3.69
C SER A 94 -13.10 -3.86 5.21
N MET A 95 -12.37 -4.77 5.88
CA MET A 95 -12.17 -4.76 7.33
C MET A 95 -11.09 -3.76 7.78
N ASN A 96 -10.26 -3.26 6.86
CA ASN A 96 -9.14 -2.36 7.16
C ASN A 96 -9.28 -1.01 6.41
N PRO A 97 -10.34 -0.23 6.66
CA PRO A 97 -10.67 0.97 5.88
C PRO A 97 -9.68 2.14 6.03
N ALA A 98 -8.73 2.06 6.98
CA ALA A 98 -7.63 3.01 7.09
C ALA A 98 -6.56 2.81 6.00
N TYR A 99 -6.67 1.75 5.20
CA TYR A 99 -5.78 1.47 4.10
C TYR A 99 -6.55 1.43 2.77
N ASN A 100 -5.94 1.99 1.73
CA ASN A 100 -6.39 1.82 0.35
C ASN A 100 -5.64 0.64 -0.27
N PHE A 101 -6.39 -0.34 -0.79
CA PHE A 101 -5.83 -1.58 -1.33
C PHE A 101 -5.86 -1.57 -2.87
N ILE A 102 -4.80 -2.13 -3.45
CA ILE A 102 -4.73 -2.50 -4.87
C ILE A 102 -4.17 -3.92 -4.98
N HIS A 103 -4.44 -4.58 -6.09
CA HIS A 103 -3.83 -5.85 -6.44
C HIS A 103 -3.67 -5.99 -7.96
N THR A 104 -2.82 -6.93 -8.37
CA THR A 104 -2.76 -7.34 -9.77
C THR A 104 -4.04 -8.04 -10.17
N ASN A 105 -4.35 -8.03 -11.45
CA ASN A 105 -5.36 -8.92 -12.01
C ASN A 105 -4.69 -9.69 -13.14
N TYR A 106 -4.01 -10.78 -12.80
CA TYR A 106 -3.30 -11.58 -13.79
C TYR A 106 -4.25 -12.31 -14.76
N GLY A 107 -5.54 -12.43 -14.41
CA GLY A 107 -6.51 -13.23 -15.16
C GLY A 107 -6.15 -14.72 -15.22
N SER A 108 -5.23 -15.17 -14.34
CA SER A 108 -4.76 -16.54 -14.24
C SER A 108 -5.28 -17.14 -12.94
N GLU A 109 -6.11 -18.17 -13.04
CA GLU A 109 -6.58 -18.94 -11.87
C GLU A 109 -5.45 -19.75 -11.19
N VAL A 110 -4.24 -19.74 -11.77
CA VAL A 110 -3.15 -20.64 -11.39
C VAL A 110 -2.11 -19.97 -10.51
N ASN A 111 -1.94 -18.65 -10.62
CA ASN A 111 -0.87 -17.94 -9.93
C ASN A 111 -1.44 -16.92 -8.95
N PRO A 112 -0.95 -16.87 -7.72
CA PRO A 112 -1.44 -15.92 -6.75
C PRO A 112 -1.03 -14.49 -7.12
N ASP A 113 -1.92 -13.56 -6.83
CA ASP A 113 -1.77 -12.14 -7.09
C ASP A 113 -0.74 -11.47 -6.16
N LEU A 114 -0.28 -10.31 -6.60
CA LEU A 114 0.46 -9.34 -5.78
C LEU A 114 -0.47 -8.23 -5.34
N GLY A 115 -0.28 -7.74 -4.12
CA GLY A 115 -1.08 -6.65 -3.56
C GLY A 115 -0.24 -5.51 -3.03
N MET A 116 -0.87 -4.35 -2.86
CA MET A 116 -0.37 -3.30 -2.00
C MET A 116 -1.52 -2.71 -1.18
N ALA A 117 -1.20 -2.25 0.03
CA ALA A 117 -2.06 -1.43 0.86
C ALA A 117 -1.30 -0.18 1.26
N VAL A 118 -1.94 0.98 1.24
CA VAL A 118 -1.32 2.23 1.69
C VAL A 118 -2.22 2.94 2.69
N ARG A 119 -1.64 3.50 3.75
CA ARG A 119 -2.38 4.27 4.75
C ARG A 119 -3.02 5.49 4.11
N SER A 120 -4.34 5.60 4.22
CA SER A 120 -5.12 6.61 3.50
C SER A 120 -4.95 8.02 4.08
N ASP A 121 -4.43 8.15 5.29
CA ASP A 121 -4.20 9.43 5.98
C ASP A 121 -2.87 10.10 5.58
N CYS A 122 -1.88 9.33 5.11
CA CYS A 122 -0.56 9.86 4.75
C CYS A 122 -0.03 9.43 3.38
N VAL A 123 -0.66 8.46 2.69
CA VAL A 123 -0.23 7.98 1.38
C VAL A 123 -1.38 7.95 0.37
N GLU A 124 -1.15 8.60 -0.78
CA GLU A 124 -2.03 8.55 -1.93
C GLU A 124 -1.47 7.60 -3.00
N ILE A 125 -2.33 6.75 -3.58
CA ILE A 125 -2.03 6.01 -4.80
C ILE A 125 -2.39 6.89 -6.00
N VAL A 126 -1.37 7.44 -6.68
CA VAL A 126 -1.57 8.27 -7.88
C VAL A 126 -1.93 7.42 -9.09
N ASN A 127 -1.22 6.30 -9.25
CA ASN A 127 -1.42 5.37 -10.35
C ASN A 127 -0.82 4.00 -9.98
N TYR A 128 -1.27 2.94 -10.63
CA TYR A 128 -0.62 1.63 -10.54
C TYR A 128 -0.79 0.85 -11.83
N THR A 129 0.13 -0.07 -12.08
CA THR A 129 0.14 -0.88 -13.30
C THR A 129 0.90 -2.17 -13.10
N THR A 130 0.48 -3.21 -13.83
CA THR A 130 1.23 -4.45 -13.97
C THR A 130 2.31 -4.27 -15.03
N LEU A 131 3.57 -4.45 -14.65
CA LEU A 131 4.72 -4.35 -15.56
C LEU A 131 5.00 -5.67 -16.25
N PHE A 132 5.59 -5.61 -17.45
CA PHE A 132 6.11 -6.79 -18.15
C PHE A 132 5.09 -7.92 -18.37
N SER A 133 3.84 -7.58 -18.67
CA SER A 133 2.76 -8.55 -18.92
C SER A 133 2.99 -9.46 -20.14
N SER A 134 3.99 -9.17 -20.98
CA SER A 134 4.45 -10.04 -22.07
C SER A 134 5.48 -11.09 -21.63
N GLU A 135 6.12 -10.91 -20.47
CA GLU A 135 7.27 -11.69 -20.02
C GLU A 135 6.86 -12.84 -19.08
N GLY A 136 5.81 -13.57 -19.46
CA GLY A 136 5.17 -14.58 -18.59
C GLY A 136 6.15 -15.55 -17.98
N TRP A 137 7.02 -16.15 -18.79
CA TRP A 137 7.96 -17.13 -18.29
C TRP A 137 9.04 -16.54 -17.37
N ALA A 138 9.54 -15.33 -17.67
CA ALA A 138 10.55 -14.66 -16.84
C ALA A 138 10.04 -14.33 -15.42
N PHE A 139 8.74 -14.09 -15.29
CA PHE A 139 8.08 -13.79 -14.01
C PHE A 139 7.17 -14.91 -13.52
N ALA A 140 7.25 -16.11 -14.10
CA ALA A 140 6.35 -17.23 -13.80
C ALA A 140 4.86 -16.82 -13.78
N TYR A 141 4.48 -15.92 -14.69
CA TYR A 141 3.15 -15.32 -14.84
C TYR A 141 2.67 -14.54 -13.60
N ARG A 142 3.59 -14.16 -12.70
CA ARG A 142 3.38 -13.27 -11.54
C ARG A 142 4.06 -11.93 -11.80
N TYR A 143 3.48 -11.19 -12.74
CA TYR A 143 4.05 -9.95 -13.27
C TYR A 143 4.20 -8.87 -12.19
N PRO A 144 5.31 -8.11 -12.15
CA PRO A 144 5.52 -7.11 -11.09
C PRO A 144 4.42 -6.03 -11.05
N LEU A 145 4.00 -5.66 -9.84
CA LEU A 145 3.05 -4.58 -9.59
C LEU A 145 3.82 -3.29 -9.28
N LYS A 146 3.65 -2.25 -10.10
CA LYS A 146 4.20 -0.92 -9.84
C LYS A 146 3.09 0.00 -9.34
N ALA A 147 3.35 0.73 -8.25
CA ALA A 147 2.54 1.86 -7.82
C ALA A 147 3.35 3.16 -7.81
N GLU A 148 2.71 4.25 -8.22
CA GLU A 148 3.19 5.61 -8.08
C GLU A 148 2.44 6.22 -6.89
N LEU A 149 3.19 6.59 -5.86
CA LEU A 149 2.65 6.98 -4.56
C LEU A 149 3.13 8.37 -4.17
N GLN A 150 2.31 9.09 -3.42
CA GLN A 150 2.69 10.32 -2.74
C GLN A 150 2.51 10.10 -1.24
N TRP A 151 3.60 10.16 -0.49
CA TRP A 151 3.58 10.17 0.98
C TRP A 151 3.73 11.61 1.47
N GLY A 152 3.00 11.98 2.51
CA GLY A 152 3.11 13.30 3.14
C GLY A 152 2.78 13.27 4.64
N CYS A 153 3.49 14.11 5.39
CA CYS A 153 3.20 14.36 6.80
C CYS A 153 3.78 15.73 7.18
N GLY A 154 2.94 16.68 7.63
CA GLY A 154 3.44 18.03 7.87
C GLY A 154 3.81 18.72 6.56
N ASP A 155 4.99 19.33 6.57
CA ASP A 155 5.63 19.90 5.38
C ASP A 155 6.49 18.87 4.61
N ALA A 156 6.63 17.65 5.13
CA ALA A 156 7.41 16.59 4.48
C ALA A 156 6.56 15.89 3.41
N ALA A 157 7.13 15.69 2.22
CA ALA A 157 6.49 14.99 1.12
C ALA A 157 7.51 14.18 0.31
N ILE A 158 7.11 12.99 -0.14
CA ILE A 158 7.94 12.07 -0.92
C ILE A 158 7.09 11.49 -2.06
N THR A 159 7.56 11.62 -3.30
CA THR A 159 7.02 10.87 -4.45
C THR A 159 7.80 9.56 -4.61
N ILE A 160 7.08 8.44 -4.66
CA ILE A 160 7.66 7.09 -4.63
C ILE A 160 7.18 6.31 -5.85
N GLN A 161 8.08 5.55 -6.47
CA GLN A 161 7.71 4.45 -7.36
C GLN A 161 8.07 3.14 -6.65
N LEU A 162 7.06 2.40 -6.23
CA LEU A 162 7.24 1.12 -5.53
C LEU A 162 6.91 -0.02 -6.47
N ILE A 163 7.80 -1.02 -6.54
CA ILE A 163 7.60 -2.22 -7.35
C ILE A 163 7.56 -3.43 -6.42
N ASN A 164 6.41 -4.11 -6.38
CA ASN A 164 6.24 -5.39 -5.71
C ASN A 164 6.47 -6.51 -6.73
N VAL A 165 7.30 -7.49 -6.37
CA VAL A 165 7.67 -8.62 -7.23
C VAL A 165 7.82 -9.90 -6.41
N HIS A 166 7.35 -11.01 -6.95
CA HIS A 166 7.53 -12.34 -6.35
C HIS A 166 8.14 -13.31 -7.36
N MET A 167 9.45 -13.51 -7.27
CA MET A 167 10.21 -14.35 -8.21
C MET A 167 9.95 -15.84 -7.99
N LYS A 168 10.36 -16.66 -8.98
CA LYS A 168 10.34 -18.12 -8.83
C LYS A 168 11.32 -18.55 -7.73
N ALA A 169 10.88 -19.48 -6.89
CA ALA A 169 11.74 -20.08 -5.86
C ALA A 169 12.75 -21.05 -6.49
N PHE A 170 13.88 -21.25 -5.80
CA PHE A 170 14.95 -22.19 -6.17
C PHE A 170 15.62 -21.94 -7.53
N ASP A 171 16.44 -22.89 -7.96
CA ASP A 171 17.25 -22.82 -9.20
C ASP A 171 16.45 -23.07 -10.48
N GLU A 172 15.14 -23.33 -10.37
CA GLU A 172 14.29 -23.62 -11.52
C GLU A 172 14.14 -22.46 -12.51
N GLY A 173 14.68 -21.28 -12.19
CA GLY A 173 14.81 -20.13 -13.08
C GLY A 173 16.26 -19.77 -13.48
N PHE A 174 17.30 -20.38 -12.89
CA PHE A 174 18.70 -20.01 -13.17
C PHE A 174 19.21 -20.62 -14.48
N SER A 175 18.89 -21.88 -14.76
CA SER A 175 19.24 -22.57 -16.03
C SER A 175 18.42 -22.06 -17.25
N GLN A 176 17.64 -21.02 -17.03
CA GLN A 176 16.58 -20.54 -17.89
C GLN A 176 16.79 -19.05 -18.25
N ARG A 177 17.81 -18.39 -17.68
CA ARG A 177 18.24 -17.03 -18.06
C ARG A 177 19.10 -17.02 -19.33
#